data_AF-A0A438FWW1-F1
#
_entry.id   AF-A0A438FWW1-F1
#
_cell.length_a   1.000
_cell.length_b   1.000
_cell.length_c   1.000
_cell.angle_alpha   90.00
_cell.angle_beta   90.00
_cell.angle_gamma   90.00
#
_symmetry.space_group_name_H-M   'P 1'
#
loop_
_entity.id
_entity.type
_entity.pdbx_description
1 polymer ?
#
loop_
_entity_poly.entity_id
_entity_poly.type
_entity_poly.pdbx_seq_one_letter_code
_entity_poly.pdbx_strand_id
1 'polypeptide(L)'
;MKLKGHARAWWGSVEEQLHCTQHAPVSNWGEMKKRLKEKYLLIDYEQIMFEEMLQLRQGSLTVDQYTDRFHELTVRSKVVENEQQPLARYHTGLRNEL
;
A
#
# COMPACT_ATOMS: atom_id res chain seq x y z
N MET A 1 -6.81 -16.46 -5.31
CA MET A 1 -7.33 -15.53 -4.27
C MET A 1 -8.84 -15.44 -4.39
N LYS A 2 -9.59 -15.34 -3.30
CA LYS A 2 -11.06 -15.11 -3.30
C LYS A 2 -11.36 -13.84 -2.51
N LEU A 3 -12.18 -12.94 -3.08
CA LEU A 3 -12.68 -11.78 -2.35
C LEU A 3 -13.61 -12.22 -1.22
N LYS A 4 -13.57 -11.51 -0.09
CA LYS A 4 -14.37 -11.81 1.11
C LYS A 4 -15.12 -10.56 1.57
N GLY A 5 -16.26 -10.77 2.23
CA GLY A 5 -17.08 -9.71 2.82
C GLY A 5 -17.45 -8.61 1.82
N HIS A 6 -17.31 -7.36 2.25
CA HIS A 6 -17.66 -6.16 1.46
C HIS A 6 -16.99 -6.09 0.09
N ALA A 7 -15.74 -6.57 -0.03
CA ALA A 7 -15.04 -6.59 -1.32
C ALA A 7 -15.73 -7.49 -2.35
N ARG A 8 -16.31 -8.62 -1.91
CA ARG A 8 -17.05 -9.52 -2.79
C ARG A 8 -18.39 -8.92 -3.22
N ALA A 9 -19.12 -8.30 -2.29
CA ALA A 9 -20.40 -7.66 -2.59
C ALA A 9 -20.21 -6.52 -3.60
N TRP A 10 -19.21 -5.65 -3.37
CA TRP A 10 -18.88 -4.58 -4.28
C TRP A 10 -18.45 -5.09 -5.66
N TRP A 11 -17.61 -6.14 -5.72
CA TRP A 11 -17.21 -6.73 -7.00
C TRP A 11 -18.40 -7.27 -7.80
N GLY A 12 -19.37 -7.91 -7.12
CA GLY A 12 -20.62 -8.34 -7.76
C GLY A 12 -21.39 -7.18 -8.40
N SER A 13 -21.51 -6.04 -7.71
CA SER A 13 -22.14 -4.85 -8.27
C SER A 13 -21.39 -4.28 -9.49
N VAL A 14 -20.04 -4.38 -9.51
CA VAL A 14 -19.24 -3.97 -10.68
C VAL A 14 -19.50 -4.90 -11.87
N GLU A 15 -19.57 -6.21 -11.65
CA GLU A 15 -19.88 -7.19 -12.69
C GLU A 15 -21.30 -6.99 -13.26
N GLU A 16 -22.29 -6.77 -12.38
CA GLU A 16 -23.66 -6.45 -12.77
C GLU A 16 -23.75 -5.15 -13.56
N GLN A 17 -23.04 -4.10 -13.13
CA GLN A 17 -23.02 -2.82 -13.84
C GLN A 17 -22.43 -2.95 -15.24
N LEU A 18 -21.31 -3.68 -15.40
CA LEU A 18 -20.70 -3.94 -16.70
C LEU A 18 -21.64 -4.72 -17.63
N HIS A 19 -22.33 -5.72 -17.08
CA HIS A 19 -23.33 -6.48 -17.81
C HIS A 19 -24.50 -5.59 -18.29
N CYS A 20 -25.07 -4.77 -17.40
CA CYS A 20 -26.18 -3.86 -17.74
C CYS A 20 -25.79 -2.79 -18.77
N THR A 21 -24.53 -2.36 -18.78
CA THR A 21 -24.00 -1.35 -19.70
C THR A 21 -23.42 -1.93 -20.99
N GLN A 22 -23.55 -3.25 -21.20
CA GLN A 22 -22.96 -3.99 -22.33
C GLN A 22 -21.44 -3.81 -22.50
N HIS A 23 -20.75 -3.45 -21.41
CA HIS A 23 -19.30 -3.42 -21.40
C HIS A 23 -18.72 -4.83 -21.23
N ALA A 24 -17.50 -5.02 -21.75
CA ALA A 24 -16.82 -6.30 -21.61
C ALA A 24 -16.57 -6.62 -20.12
N PRO A 25 -16.79 -7.88 -19.70
CA PRO A 25 -16.47 -8.30 -18.34
C PRO A 25 -14.96 -8.18 -18.08
N VAL A 26 -14.59 -7.95 -16.82
CA VAL A 26 -13.18 -7.90 -16.42
C VAL A 26 -12.60 -9.31 -16.50
N SER A 27 -11.91 -9.59 -17.61
CA SER A 27 -11.32 -10.90 -17.90
C SER A 27 -9.88 -11.05 -17.40
N ASN A 28 -9.24 -9.95 -17.00
CA ASN A 28 -7.84 -9.94 -16.60
C ASN A 28 -7.66 -9.53 -15.12
N TRP A 29 -6.75 -10.22 -14.43
CA TRP A 29 -6.47 -9.98 -13.01
C TRP A 29 -5.89 -8.58 -12.74
N GLY A 30 -5.14 -8.01 -13.69
CA GLY A 30 -4.54 -6.67 -13.56
C GLY A 30 -5.60 -5.58 -13.41
N GLU A 31 -6.64 -5.63 -14.25
CA GLU A 31 -7.77 -4.72 -14.26
C GLU A 31 -8.63 -4.91 -13.00
N MET A 32 -8.87 -6.16 -12.57
CA MET A 32 -9.53 -6.43 -11.30
C MET A 32 -8.77 -5.81 -10.12
N LYS A 33 -7.45 -5.98 -10.09
CA LYS A 33 -6.58 -5.38 -9.06
C LYS A 33 -6.61 -3.86 -9.13
N LYS A 34 -6.63 -3.27 -10.33
CA LYS A 34 -6.69 -1.81 -10.53
C LYS A 34 -7.99 -1.23 -9.96
N ARG A 35 -9.14 -1.78 -10.30
CA ARG A 35 -10.44 -1.32 -9.79
C ARG A 35 -10.57 -1.49 -8.27
N LEU A 36 -10.07 -2.60 -7.72
CA LEU A 36 -10.01 -2.78 -6.28
C LEU A 36 -9.14 -1.72 -5.61
N LYS A 37 -8.00 -1.37 -6.20
CA LYS A 37 -7.18 -0.26 -5.70
C LYS A 37 -7.92 1.07 -5.78
N GLU A 38 -8.57 1.39 -6.90
CA GLU A 38 -9.33 2.64 -7.05
C GLU A 38 -10.49 2.75 -6.04
N LYS A 39 -11.12 1.63 -5.66
CA LYS A 39 -12.23 1.63 -4.68
C LYS A 39 -11.76 1.73 -3.24
N TYR A 40 -10.66 1.05 -2.89
CA TYR A 40 -10.26 0.82 -1.50
C TYR A 40 -9.00 1.57 -1.08
N LEU A 41 -8.20 2.06 -2.03
CA LEU A 41 -7.07 2.92 -1.75
C LEU A 41 -7.44 4.36 -2.09
N LEU A 42 -6.97 5.29 -1.27
CA LEU A 42 -7.06 6.70 -1.60
C LEU A 42 -6.17 7.02 -2.80
N ILE A 43 -6.52 8.05 -3.58
CA ILE A 43 -5.77 8.48 -4.77
C ILE A 43 -4.31 8.82 -4.41
N ASP A 44 -4.11 9.34 -3.20
CA ASP A 44 -2.84 9.74 -2.60
C ASP A 44 -2.23 8.66 -1.71
N TYR A 45 -2.72 7.42 -1.72
CA TYR A 45 -2.22 6.36 -0.83
C TYR A 45 -0.70 6.16 -0.89
N GLU A 46 -0.12 6.15 -2.09
CA GLU A 46 1.33 5.99 -2.26
C GLU A 46 2.10 7.19 -1.69
N GLN A 47 1.54 8.39 -1.84
CA GLN A 47 2.09 9.65 -1.29
C GLN A 47 2.00 9.67 0.24
N ILE A 48 0.88 9.25 0.83
CA ILE A 48 0.72 9.14 2.30
C ILE A 48 1.76 8.16 2.86
N MET A 49 1.91 6.98 2.24
CA MET A 49 2.91 6.01 2.68
C MET A 49 4.34 6.55 2.53
N PHE A 50 4.60 7.35 1.50
CA PHE A 50 5.88 8.02 1.33
C PHE A 50 6.15 9.07 2.43
N GLU A 51 5.17 9.90 2.75
CA GLU A 51 5.28 10.90 3.82
C GLU A 51 5.50 10.24 5.18
N GLU A 52 4.75 9.17 5.49
CA GLU A 52 4.97 8.36 6.68
C GLU A 52 6.39 7.78 6.72
N MET A 53 6.92 7.30 5.59
CA MET A 53 8.28 6.78 5.49
C MET A 53 9.34 7.85 5.79
N LEU A 54 9.16 9.07 5.29
CA LEU A 54 10.08 10.19 5.53
C LEU A 54 10.08 10.63 7.01
N GLN A 55 8.90 10.60 7.62
CA GLN A 55 8.68 11.01 9.01
C GLN A 55 8.94 9.90 10.01
N LEU A 56 9.16 8.65 9.57
CA LEU A 56 9.34 7.52 10.46
C LEU A 56 10.52 7.75 11.41
N ARG A 57 10.25 7.60 12.71
CA ARG A 57 11.22 7.62 13.80
C ARG A 57 10.87 6.47 14.73
N GLN A 58 11.88 5.85 15.36
CA GLN A 58 11.68 4.77 16.31
C GLN A 58 10.79 5.21 17.48
N GLY A 59 11.05 6.39 18.05
CA GLY A 59 10.24 6.93 19.14
C GLY A 59 10.10 5.94 20.31
N SER A 60 8.87 5.58 20.66
CA SER A 60 8.54 4.60 21.70
C SER A 60 8.54 3.14 21.21
N LEU A 61 8.66 2.89 19.90
CA LEU A 61 8.70 1.53 19.35
C LEU A 61 9.96 0.79 19.79
N THR A 62 9.85 -0.53 19.87
CA THR A 62 11.04 -1.39 19.90
C THR A 62 11.77 -1.29 18.57
N VAL A 63 13.05 -1.66 18.54
CA VAL A 63 13.82 -1.71 17.28
C VAL A 63 13.10 -2.61 16.26
N ASP A 64 12.65 -3.78 16.68
CA ASP A 64 11.94 -4.75 15.85
C ASP A 64 10.65 -4.17 15.23
N GLN A 65 9.80 -3.51 16.02
CA GLN A 65 8.59 -2.85 15.54
C GLN A 65 8.89 -1.72 14.55
N TYR A 66 9.96 -0.96 14.81
CA TYR A 66 10.42 0.09 13.90
C TYR A 66 10.94 -0.51 12.58
N THR A 67 11.71 -1.60 12.64
CA THR A 67 12.23 -2.32 11.46
C THR A 67 11.09 -2.85 10.59
N ASP A 68 10.09 -3.49 11.20
CA ASP A 68 8.92 -3.99 10.48
C ASP A 68 8.15 -2.85 9.80
N ARG A 69 7.93 -1.74 10.52
CA ARG A 69 7.24 -0.57 9.97
C ARG A 69 8.02 0.08 8.84
N PHE A 70 9.34 0.17 8.96
CA PHE A 70 10.21 0.69 7.91
C PHE A 70 10.09 -0.13 6.63
N HIS A 71 10.22 -1.46 6.71
CA HIS A 71 10.07 -2.35 5.55
C HIS A 71 8.68 -2.27 4.92
N GLU A 72 7.63 -2.21 5.74
CA GLU A 72 6.25 -2.05 5.26
C GLU A 72 6.10 -0.76 4.42
N LEU A 73 6.59 0.36 4.94
CA LEU A 73 6.49 1.66 4.29
C LEU A 73 7.34 1.75 3.02
N THR A 74 8.54 1.18 3.01
CA THR A 74 9.40 1.11 1.82
C THR A 74 8.73 0.35 0.67
N VAL A 75 8.08 -0.78 0.96
CA VAL A 75 7.37 -1.57 -0.08
C VAL A 75 6.12 -0.83 -0.58
N ARG A 76 5.41 -0.11 0.30
CA ARG A 76 4.13 0.53 -0.02
C ARG A 76 4.24 1.89 -0.69
N SER A 77 5.28 2.66 -0.37
CA SER A 77 5.54 3.97 -0.98
C SER A 77 5.99 3.87 -2.45
N LYS A 78 6.44 2.67 -2.88
CA LYS A 78 6.99 2.39 -4.21
C LYS A 78 8.10 3.36 -4.64
N VAL A 79 8.81 3.93 -3.67
CA VAL A 79 9.93 4.82 -3.96
C VAL A 79 11.08 3.99 -4.52
N VAL A 80 11.69 4.50 -5.58
CA VAL A 80 12.94 3.96 -6.11
C VAL A 80 14.08 4.73 -5.48
N GLU A 81 14.81 4.08 -4.56
CA GLU A 81 15.97 4.64 -3.89
C GLU A 81 17.23 3.89 -4.32
N ASN A 82 18.39 4.55 -4.24
CA ASN A 82 19.67 3.84 -4.35
C ASN A 82 19.93 3.02 -3.07
N GLU A 83 20.86 2.06 -3.12
CA GLU A 83 21.09 1.15 -1.97
C GLU A 83 21.51 1.86 -0.67
N GLN A 84 22.07 3.07 -0.74
CA GLN A 84 22.57 3.79 0.44
C GLN A 84 21.50 4.67 1.11
N GLN A 85 20.50 5.12 0.36
CA GLN A 85 19.43 6.00 0.83
C GLN A 85 18.52 5.35 1.90
N PRO A 86 18.01 4.11 1.72
CA PRO A 86 17.21 3.42 2.72
C PRO A 86 17.99 3.22 4.02
N LEU A 87 19.27 2.82 3.92
CA LEU A 87 20.12 2.57 5.07
C LEU A 87 20.37 3.84 5.88
N ALA A 88 20.68 4.95 5.21
CA ALA A 88 20.86 6.24 5.86
C ALA A 88 19.57 6.70 6.56
N ARG A 89 18.41 6.52 5.92
CA ARG A 89 17.09 6.87 6.49
C ARG A 89 16.77 6.01 7.71
N TYR A 90 16.97 4.70 7.59
CA TYR A 90 16.76 3.75 8.66
C TYR A 90 17.60 4.11 9.89
N HIS A 91 18.89 4.38 9.70
CA HIS A 91 19.80 4.77 10.78
C HIS A 91 19.46 6.14 11.38
N THR A 92 19.04 7.11 10.56
CA THR A 92 18.62 8.43 11.04
C THR A 92 17.35 8.38 11.88
N GLY A 93 16.46 7.41 11.60
CA GLY A 93 15.21 7.25 12.35
C GLY A 93 15.35 6.42 13.62
N LEU A 94 16.44 5.66 13.79
CA LEU A 94 16.72 4.95 15.04
C LEU A 94 17.00 5.94 16.18
N ARG A 95 16.57 5.59 17.39
CA ARG A 95 17.00 6.34 18.58
C ARG A 95 18.44 5.98 18.90
N ASN A 96 19.22 6.96 19.34
CA ASN A 96 20.50 6.66 19.98
C ASN A 96 20.19 6.03 21.34
N GLU A 97 20.35 4.72 21.44
CA GLU A 97 20.44 4.06 22.74
C GLU A 97 21.80 4.45 23.32
N LEU A 98 21.81 5.48 24.18
CA LEU A 98 22.90 5.79 25.08
C LEU A 98 22.73 5.00 26.38
#